data_AF-L7VJM9-F1
#
_entry.id   AF-L7VJM9-F1
#
_cell.length_a   1.000
_cell.length_b   1.000
_cell.length_c   1.000
_cell.angle_alpha   90.00
_cell.angle_beta   90.00
_cell.angle_gamma   90.00
#
_symmetry.space_group_name_H-M   'P 1'
#
loop_
_entity.id
_entity.type
_entity.pdbx_description
1 polymer ?
#
loop_
_entity_poly.entity_id
_entity_poly.type
_entity_poly.pdbx_seq_one_letter_code
_entity_poly.pdbx_strand_id
1 'polypeptide(L)'
;MEKFNYNVKVEHDSDRSGGNKKTHIKISFTNARGGDNKLFTGEQRFKVEYRIADYPWPFPDEYASAEITVSFNNGKGEYTLSVDRNYSITSGTTRVIKLAN
;
A
#
# COMPACT_ATOMS: atom_id res chain seq x y z
N MET A 1 4.20 11.18 13.84
CA MET A 1 4.88 9.86 13.82
C MET A 1 6.25 9.97 13.16
N GLU A 2 7.33 9.63 13.85
CA GLU A 2 8.69 9.75 13.31
C GLU A 2 9.27 8.41 12.84
N LYS A 3 8.75 7.29 13.35
CA LYS A 3 9.22 5.93 13.03
C LYS A 3 8.05 4.97 12.94
N PHE A 4 8.10 4.04 11.98
CA PHE A 4 7.19 2.91 11.81
C PHE A 4 7.84 1.84 10.93
N ASN A 5 7.36 0.62 11.06
CA ASN A 5 7.63 -0.46 10.10
C ASN A 5 6.34 -0.71 9.31
N TYR A 6 6.45 -1.16 8.07
CA TYR A 6 5.30 -1.61 7.29
C TYR A 6 5.62 -2.87 6.51
N ASN A 7 4.59 -3.66 6.24
CA ASN A 7 4.64 -4.80 5.35
C ASN A 7 3.56 -4.65 4.28
N VAL A 8 3.91 -4.98 3.03
CA VAL A 8 2.96 -5.00 1.92
C VAL A 8 2.66 -6.43 1.54
N LYS A 9 1.38 -6.78 1.49
CA LYS A 9 0.88 -7.99 0.87
C LYS A 9 0.02 -7.62 -0.32
N VAL A 10 0.29 -8.24 -1.47
CA VAL A 10 -0.54 -8.09 -2.66
C VAL A 10 -1.27 -9.40 -2.89
N GLU A 11 -2.60 -9.31 -2.97
CA GLU A 11 -3.48 -10.43 -3.29
C GLU A 11 -4.23 -10.08 -4.58
N HIS A 12 -4.44 -11.08 -5.42
CA HIS A 12 -5.26 -10.94 -6.61
C HIS A 12 -6.46 -11.85 -6.45
N ASP A 13 -7.65 -11.34 -6.73
CA ASP A 13 -8.83 -12.18 -6.80
C ASP A 13 -8.59 -13.25 -7.89
N SER A 14 -8.78 -14.51 -7.52
CA SER A 14 -8.67 -15.61 -8.46
C SER A 14 -9.87 -15.56 -9.38
N ASP A 15 -9.66 -15.39 -10.69
CA ASP A 15 -10.68 -15.81 -11.63
C ASP A 15 -10.11 -16.65 -12.78
N ARG A 16 -10.79 -17.77 -13.02
CA ARG A 16 -10.43 -18.82 -14.00
C ARG A 16 -10.77 -18.42 -15.45
N SER A 17 -11.30 -17.22 -15.67
CA SER A 17 -11.93 -16.83 -16.93
C SER A 17 -11.55 -15.41 -17.36
N GLY A 18 -10.26 -15.14 -17.59
CA GLY A 18 -9.77 -14.04 -18.47
C GLY A 18 -10.22 -12.58 -18.18
N GLY A 19 -10.99 -12.30 -17.14
CA GLY A 19 -11.55 -10.99 -16.80
C GLY A 19 -10.66 -10.14 -15.90
N ASN A 20 -11.15 -8.93 -15.57
CA ASN A 20 -10.48 -7.95 -14.70
C ASN A 20 -10.10 -8.59 -13.35
N LYS A 21 -8.82 -8.80 -13.08
CA LYS A 21 -8.34 -9.20 -11.75
C LYS A 21 -8.42 -7.99 -10.84
N LYS A 22 -9.25 -8.08 -9.81
CA LYS A 22 -9.16 -7.14 -8.70
C LYS A 22 -7.88 -7.42 -7.93
N THR A 23 -7.11 -6.38 -7.69
CA THR A 23 -5.88 -6.47 -6.90
C THR A 23 -6.07 -5.74 -5.58
N HIS A 24 -5.72 -6.42 -4.49
CA HIS A 24 -5.78 -5.92 -3.14
C HIS A 24 -4.35 -5.70 -2.62
N ILE A 25 -3.99 -4.44 -2.38
CA ILE A 25 -2.74 -4.05 -1.73
C ILE A 25 -3.05 -3.83 -0.26
N LYS A 26 -2.66 -4.79 0.58
CA LYS A 26 -2.80 -4.73 2.03
C LYS A 26 -1.50 -4.22 2.65
N ILE A 27 -1.60 -3.18 3.47
CA ILE A 27 -0.47 -2.55 4.13
C ILE A 27 -0.69 -2.62 5.63
N SER A 28 0.16 -3.36 6.33
CA SER A 28 0.13 -3.49 7.78
C SER A 28 1.28 -2.69 8.38
N PHE A 29 0.96 -1.75 9.26
CA PHE A 29 1.91 -0.89 9.95
C PHE A 29 2.11 -1.36 11.39
N THR A 30 3.35 -1.34 11.86
CA THR A 30 3.72 -1.74 13.23
C THR A 30 4.77 -0.81 13.83
N ASN A 31 4.85 -0.80 15.16
CA ASN A 31 5.81 0.00 15.91
C ASN A 31 5.81 1.49 15.53
N ALA A 32 4.63 2.01 15.18
CA ALA A 32 4.45 3.44 14.93
C ALA A 32 4.66 4.22 16.23
N ARG A 33 5.58 5.19 16.22
CA ARG A 33 5.95 5.98 17.39
C ARG A 33 5.90 7.49 17.15
N GLY A 34 5.46 8.22 18.17
CA GLY A 34 5.50 9.68 18.24
C GLY A 34 6.91 10.22 18.48
N GLY A 35 7.06 11.55 18.51
CA GLY A 35 8.34 12.21 18.80
C GLY A 35 8.82 11.99 20.25
N ASP A 36 7.90 11.65 21.16
CA ASP A 36 8.22 11.23 22.53
C ASP A 36 8.60 9.73 22.65
N ASN A 37 8.78 9.06 21.51
CA ASN A 37 9.07 7.63 21.39
C ASN A 37 7.99 6.70 21.98
N LYS A 38 6.80 7.20 22.32
CA LYS A 38 5.67 6.35 22.72
C LYS A 38 4.93 5.79 21.52
N LEU A 39 4.21 4.68 21.71
CA LEU A 39 3.38 4.09 20.68
C LEU A 39 2.29 5.08 20.26
N PHE A 40 2.17 5.30 18.96
CA PHE A 40 1.29 6.31 18.40
C PHE A 40 -0.15 5.79 18.27
N THR A 41 -1.11 6.63 18.64
CA THR A 41 -2.55 6.44 18.40
C THR A 41 -3.07 7.71 17.73
N GLY A 42 -3.82 7.56 16.64
CA GLY A 42 -4.31 8.68 15.82
C GLY A 42 -4.24 8.36 14.34
N GLU A 43 -4.48 9.35 13.49
CA GLU A 43 -4.51 9.16 12.04
C GLU A 43 -3.26 9.74 11.37
N GLN A 44 -2.84 9.11 10.27
CA GLN A 44 -1.72 9.60 9.46
C GLN A 44 -2.00 9.34 7.98
N ARG A 45 -1.65 10.32 7.15
CA ARG A 45 -1.72 10.24 5.69
C ARG A 45 -0.45 9.64 5.09
N PHE A 46 -0.62 8.81 4.09
CA PHE A 46 0.44 8.19 3.30
C PHE A 46 0.10 8.26 1.81
N LYS A 47 1.14 8.23 0.98
CA LYS A 47 1.04 7.95 -0.44
C LYS A 47 1.50 6.51 -0.69
N VAL A 48 0.70 5.74 -1.39
CA VAL A 48 1.03 4.40 -1.87
C VAL A 48 1.30 4.50 -3.37
N GLU A 49 2.49 4.13 -3.79
CA GLU A 49 2.88 4.04 -5.20
C GLU A 49 2.93 2.56 -5.60
N TYR A 50 2.39 2.21 -6.77
CA TYR A 50 2.34 0.83 -7.25
C TYR A 50 2.41 0.77 -8.78
N ARG A 51 3.09 -0.25 -9.30
CA ARG A 51 3.29 -0.45 -10.75
C ARG A 51 1.99 -0.88 -11.43
N ILE A 52 1.66 -0.24 -12.56
CA ILE A 52 0.46 -0.52 -13.37
C ILE A 52 0.78 -1.00 -14.79
N ALA A 53 2.03 -1.32 -15.10
CA ALA A 53 2.38 -1.87 -16.42
C ALA A 53 1.78 -3.29 -16.62
N ASP A 54 1.32 -3.59 -17.84
CA ASP A 54 0.98 -4.95 -18.26
C ASP A 54 2.24 -5.75 -18.59
N TYR A 55 2.35 -6.97 -18.06
CA TYR A 55 3.54 -7.81 -18.22
C TYR A 55 3.40 -8.76 -19.43
N PRO A 56 4.43 -8.96 -20.28
CA PRO A 56 5.65 -8.17 -20.47
C PRO A 56 5.78 -7.52 -21.87
N TRP A 57 6.31 -6.29 -21.88
CA TRP A 57 6.94 -5.55 -23.00
C TRP A 57 6.05 -5.14 -24.19
N PRO A 58 6.35 -4.00 -24.86
CA PRO A 58 7.56 -3.17 -24.81
C PRO A 58 7.43 -1.82 -24.05
N PHE A 59 6.40 -1.66 -23.22
CA PHE A 59 6.11 -0.36 -22.62
C PHE A 59 6.99 -0.03 -21.40
N PRO A 60 7.31 1.26 -21.17
CA PRO A 60 8.02 1.69 -19.96
C PRO A 60 7.22 1.33 -18.70
N ASP A 61 7.94 1.21 -17.58
CA ASP A 61 7.27 1.00 -16.29
C ASP A 61 6.40 2.20 -15.93
N GLU A 62 5.09 1.94 -15.87
CA GLU A 62 4.11 2.90 -15.40
C GLU A 62 3.78 2.65 -13.94
N TYR A 63 3.66 3.74 -13.18
CA TYR A 63 3.29 3.72 -11.77
C TYR A 63 2.08 4.62 -11.55
N ALA A 64 1.14 4.14 -10.75
CA ALA A 64 0.06 4.95 -10.19
C ALA A 64 0.33 5.22 -8.72
N SER A 65 -0.38 6.20 -8.17
CA SER A 65 -0.36 6.47 -6.74
C SER A 65 -1.72 6.78 -6.18
N ALA A 66 -1.94 6.40 -4.92
CA ALA A 66 -3.12 6.76 -4.15
C ALA A 66 -2.70 7.34 -2.80
N GLU A 67 -3.39 8.38 -2.35
CA GLU A 67 -3.28 8.85 -0.97
C GLU A 67 -4.26 8.08 -0.08
N ILE A 68 -3.78 7.64 1.07
CA ILE A 68 -4.53 6.86 2.04
C ILE A 68 -4.40 7.49 3.43
N THR A 69 -5.44 7.36 4.24
CA THR A 69 -5.42 7.69 5.66
C THR A 69 -5.46 6.40 6.46
N VAL A 70 -4.54 6.24 7.40
CA VAL A 70 -4.43 5.06 8.25
C VAL A 70 -4.65 5.48 9.70
N SER A 71 -5.63 4.86 10.35
CA SER A 71 -5.87 5.01 11.78
C SER A 71 -4.97 4.03 12.54
N PHE A 72 -4.15 4.56 13.44
CA PHE A 72 -3.28 3.81 14.33
C PHE A 72 -3.91 3.65 15.69
N ASN A 73 -3.82 2.44 16.24
CA ASN A 73 -4.11 2.13 17.62
C ASN A 73 -2.90 1.43 18.25
N ASN A 74 -2.30 2.06 19.27
CA ASN A 74 -1.15 1.52 20.00
C ASN A 74 0.00 1.09 19.06
N GLY A 75 0.33 1.96 18.11
CA GLY A 75 1.43 1.78 17.16
C GLY A 75 1.16 0.76 16.04
N LYS A 76 -0.09 0.29 15.89
CA LYS A 76 -0.51 -0.63 14.82
C LYS A 76 -1.60 0.01 13.96
N GLY A 77 -1.57 -0.22 12.66
CA GLY A 77 -2.59 0.23 11.73
C GLY A 77 -2.63 -0.68 10.50
N GLU A 78 -3.74 -0.71 9.79
CA GLU A 78 -3.88 -1.47 8.55
C GLU A 78 -4.71 -0.70 7.53
N TYR A 79 -4.39 -0.87 6.26
CA TYR A 79 -5.17 -0.34 5.15
C TYR A 79 -5.18 -1.33 3.99
N THR A 80 -6.33 -1.46 3.32
CA THR A 80 -6.47 -2.24 2.09
C THR A 80 -6.88 -1.32 0.94
N LEU A 81 -6.01 -1.16 -0.04
CA LEU A 81 -6.33 -0.49 -1.30
C LEU A 81 -6.78 -1.53 -2.33
N SER A 82 -7.94 -1.32 -2.94
CA SER A 82 -8.46 -2.19 -4.01
C SER A 82 -8.33 -1.48 -5.35
N VAL A 83 -7.80 -2.19 -6.35
CA VAL A 83 -7.60 -1.71 -7.72
C VAL A 83 -8.31 -2.66 -8.68
N ASP A 84 -9.30 -2.16 -9.41
CA ASP A 84 -10.14 -2.96 -10.31
C ASP A 84 -9.56 -3.03 -11.73
N ARG A 85 -8.31 -3.47 -11.89
CA ARG A 85 -7.65 -3.65 -13.20
C ARG A 85 -6.54 -4.71 -13.17
N ASN A 86 -6.37 -5.40 -14.30
CA ASN A 86 -5.27 -6.32 -14.56
C ASN A 86 -3.97 -5.52 -14.67
N TYR A 87 -3.18 -5.48 -13.61
CA TYR A 87 -1.86 -4.84 -13.60
C TYR A 87 -0.83 -5.78 -12.97
N SER A 88 0.44 -5.63 -13.33
CA SER A 88 1.55 -6.42 -12.74
C SER A 88 1.99 -5.93 -11.35
N ILE A 89 1.03 -5.54 -10.51
CA ILE A 89 1.27 -5.08 -9.14
C ILE A 89 1.79 -6.26 -8.31
N THR A 90 2.95 -6.06 -7.69
CA THR A 90 3.53 -6.99 -6.70
C THR A 90 4.03 -6.23 -5.48
N SER A 91 4.27 -6.92 -4.36
CA SER A 91 4.81 -6.28 -3.16
C SER A 91 6.15 -5.57 -3.41
N GLY A 92 7.02 -6.14 -4.24
CA GLY A 92 8.32 -5.55 -4.60
C GLY A 92 8.22 -4.28 -5.44
N THR A 93 7.06 -4.01 -6.04
CA THR A 93 6.78 -2.82 -6.85
C THR A 93 5.88 -1.81 -6.14
N THR A 94 5.52 -2.06 -4.88
CA THR A 94 4.69 -1.18 -4.07
C THR A 94 5.55 -0.47 -3.04
N ARG A 95 5.39 0.85 -2.94
CA ARG A 95 6.09 1.70 -1.98
C ARG A 95 5.11 2.51 -1.16
N VAL A 96 5.39 2.65 0.13
CA VAL A 96 4.63 3.49 1.05
C VAL A 96 5.48 4.68 1.48
N ILE A 97 4.94 5.89 1.31
CA ILE A 97 5.59 7.16 1.63
C ILE A 97 4.72 7.88 2.64
N LYS A 98 5.28 8.25 3.79
CA LYS A 98 4.57 9.10 4.75
C LYS A 98 4.44 10.51 4.18
N LEU A 99 3.24 11.08 4.22
CA LEU A 99 3.03 12.48 3.89
C LEU A 99 3.22 13.35 5.14
N ALA A 100 3.79 14.55 4.96
CA ALA A 100 3.78 15.55 6.01
C ALA A 100 2.32 15.98 6.25
N ASN A 101 1.98 16.21 7.53
CA ASN A 101 0.79 16.99 7.86
C ASN A 101 1.15 18.46 7.85
#